data_AF-A0A846NMJ6-F1
#
_entry.id   AF-A0A846NMJ6-F1
#
_cell.length_a   1.000
_cell.length_b   1.000
_cell.length_c   1.000
_cell.angle_alpha   90.00
_cell.angle_beta   90.00
_cell.angle_gamma   90.00
#
_symmetry.space_group_name_H-M   'P 1'
#
loop_
_entity.id
_entity.type
_entity.pdbx_description
1 polymer ?
#
loop_
_entity_poly.entity_id
_entity_poly.type
_entity_poly.pdbx_seq_one_letter_code
_entity_poly.pdbx_strand_id
1 'polypeptide(L)'
;MPYIKPEKRGKYERALEELIGILKSLPAEEVDGELNYVVTNILKEVYPLRYFHINKAIGVLECIKQEFYRRVAAPYEDIKMKESGDV
;
A
#
# COMPACT_ATOMS: atom_id res chain seq x y z
N MET A 1 -4.73 -7.94 6.63
CA MET A 1 -3.44 -7.89 7.34
C MET A 1 -3.53 -8.63 8.67
N PRO A 2 -2.60 -9.55 8.98
CA PRO A 2 -2.63 -10.34 10.21
C PRO A 2 -2.41 -9.51 11.49
N TYR A 3 -1.94 -8.26 11.35
CA TYR A 3 -1.52 -7.40 12.46
C TYR A 3 -2.62 -6.48 13.02
N ILE A 4 -3.73 -6.30 12.30
CA ILE A 4 -4.90 -5.52 12.76
C ILE A 4 -6.12 -6.44 12.70
N LYS A 5 -6.74 -6.67 13.86
CA LYS A 5 -8.00 -7.43 13.97
C LYS A 5 -9.08 -6.81 13.08
N PRO A 6 -9.91 -7.61 12.38
CA PRO A 6 -10.96 -7.11 11.48
C PRO A 6 -11.81 -5.99 12.08
N GLU A 7 -12.25 -6.17 13.33
CA GLU A 7 -13.09 -5.19 14.06
C GLU A 7 -12.44 -3.81 14.22
N LYS A 8 -11.10 -3.73 14.18
CA LYS A 8 -10.35 -2.47 14.34
C LYS A 8 -10.12 -1.74 13.01
N ARG A 9 -10.51 -2.32 11.87
CA ARG A 9 -10.26 -1.75 10.53
C ARG A 9 -11.32 -0.73 10.13
N GLY A 10 -12.56 -0.90 10.59
CA GLY A 10 -13.71 -0.07 10.20
C GLY A 10 -13.50 1.44 10.36
N LYS A 11 -12.74 1.86 11.37
CA LYS A 11 -12.41 3.28 11.59
C LYS A 11 -11.61 3.94 10.45
N TYR A 12 -11.02 3.15 9.54
CA TYR A 12 -10.26 3.66 8.40
C TYR A 12 -11.04 3.60 7.08
N GLU A 13 -12.12 2.82 7.02
CA GLU A 13 -12.80 2.48 5.76
C GLU A 13 -13.27 3.71 5.01
N ARG A 14 -14.01 4.60 5.67
CA ARG A 14 -14.49 5.84 5.04
C ARG A 14 -13.36 6.71 4.50
N ALA A 15 -12.30 6.92 5.29
CA ALA A 15 -11.17 7.75 4.86
C ALA A 15 -10.41 7.11 3.68
N LEU A 16 -10.29 5.78 3.68
CA LEU A 16 -9.71 5.03 2.57
C LEU A 16 -10.59 5.11 1.33
N GLU A 17 -11.92 4.99 1.46
CA GLU A 17 -12.86 5.11 0.35
C GLU A 17 -12.76 6.49 -0.32
N GLU A 18 -12.78 7.56 0.48
CA GLU A 18 -12.64 8.94 -0.03
C GLU A 18 -11.30 9.13 -0.76
N LEU A 19 -10.19 8.70 -0.17
CA LEU A 19 -8.86 8.80 -0.77
C LEU A 19 -8.71 7.97 -2.05
N ILE A 20 -9.20 6.72 -2.04
CA ILE A 20 -9.21 5.84 -3.22
C ILE A 20 -10.07 6.45 -4.33
N GLY A 21 -11.19 7.07 -3.98
CA GLY A 21 -12.05 7.78 -4.93
C GLY A 21 -11.31 8.91 -5.64
N ILE A 22 -10.55 9.71 -4.90
CA ILE A 22 -9.69 10.77 -5.47
C ILE A 22 -8.66 10.16 -6.40
N LEU A 23 -7.89 9.17 -5.94
CA LEU A 23 -6.82 8.56 -6.73
C LEU A 23 -7.33 7.89 -8.02
N LYS A 24 -8.52 7.29 -7.98
CA LYS A 24 -9.14 6.67 -9.17
C LYS A 24 -9.70 7.69 -10.17
N SER A 25 -9.90 8.94 -9.76
CA SER A 25 -10.39 10.01 -10.63
C SER A 25 -9.29 10.66 -11.47
N LEU A 26 -8.02 10.38 -11.15
CA LEU A 26 -6.84 10.93 -11.82
C LEU A 26 -6.55 10.21 -13.15
N PRO A 27 -5.87 10.88 -14.10
CA PRO A 27 -5.20 10.22 -15.21
C PRO A 27 -4.23 9.16 -14.69
N ALA A 28 -4.13 8.02 -15.39
CA ALA A 28 -3.35 6.87 -14.94
C ALA A 28 -1.86 7.21 -14.73
N GLU A 29 -1.33 8.11 -15.56
CA GLU A 29 0.04 8.63 -15.51
C GLU A 29 0.33 9.51 -14.28
N GLU A 30 -0.69 10.04 -13.60
CA GLU A 30 -0.54 10.90 -12.42
C GLU A 30 -0.66 10.13 -11.10
N VAL A 31 -1.35 8.98 -11.12
CA VAL A 31 -1.68 8.19 -9.91
C VAL A 31 -0.43 7.86 -9.10
N ASP A 32 0.68 7.51 -9.76
CA ASP A 32 1.91 7.09 -9.09
C ASP A 32 2.54 8.25 -8.28
N GLY A 33 2.54 9.46 -8.83
CA GLY A 33 3.07 10.65 -8.18
C GLY A 33 2.22 11.07 -6.97
N GLU A 34 0.90 11.06 -7.14
CA GLU A 34 -0.07 11.40 -6.09
C GLU A 34 -0.05 10.37 -4.95
N LEU A 35 0.00 9.08 -5.28
CA LEU A 35 0.13 8.03 -4.28
C LEU A 35 1.44 8.15 -3.50
N ASN A 36 2.55 8.49 -4.18
CA ASN A 36 3.83 8.75 -3.51
C ASN A 36 3.73 9.92 -2.54
N TYR A 37 3.10 11.03 -2.95
CA TYR A 37 2.88 12.19 -2.10
C TYR A 37 2.06 11.84 -0.86
N VAL A 38 0.94 11.14 -1.03
CA VAL A 38 0.06 10.73 0.06
C VAL A 38 0.79 9.86 1.08
N VAL A 39 1.45 8.80 0.62
CA VAL A 39 2.17 7.88 1.52
C VAL A 39 3.31 8.60 2.22
N THR A 40 4.06 9.46 1.52
CA THR A 40 5.15 10.25 2.11
C THR A 40 4.64 11.17 3.22
N ASN A 41 3.49 11.85 3.01
CA ASN A 41 2.92 12.72 4.04
C ASN A 41 2.40 11.92 5.24
N ILE A 42 1.76 10.77 5.04
CA ILE A 42 1.36 9.88 6.14
C ILE A 42 2.58 9.53 7.00
N LEU A 43 3.70 9.15 6.38
CA LEU A 43 4.91 8.79 7.12
C LEU A 43 5.52 9.98 7.86
N LYS A 44 5.56 11.17 7.24
CA LYS A 44 6.07 12.40 7.88
C LYS A 44 5.28 12.78 9.12
N GLU A 45 3.96 12.62 9.09
CA GLU A 45 3.08 13.01 10.20
C GLU A 45 3.01 11.94 11.30
N VAL A 46 3.11 10.65 10.95
CA VAL A 46 3.06 9.55 11.92
C VAL A 46 4.38 9.35 12.66
N TYR A 47 5.52 9.63 12.01
CA TYR A 47 6.85 9.36 12.55
C TYR A 47 7.60 10.66 12.88
N PRO A 48 8.04 10.87 14.14
CA PRO A 48 8.87 12.03 14.49
C PRO A 48 10.19 12.04 13.73
N LEU A 49 10.72 13.24 13.42
CA LEU A 49 11.98 13.41 12.68
C LEU A 49 13.20 12.99 13.51
N ARG A 50 13.44 11.68 13.57
CA ARG A 50 14.62 11.04 14.16
C ARG A 50 14.98 9.83 13.33
N TYR A 51 16.28 9.58 13.16
CA TYR A 51 16.80 8.46 12.37
C TYR A 51 16.17 7.11 12.75
N PHE A 52 15.98 6.86 14.06
CA PHE A 52 15.29 5.66 14.55
C PHE A 52 13.89 5.47 13.93
N HIS A 53 13.09 6.54 13.85
CA HIS A 53 11.74 6.47 13.28
C HIS A 53 11.77 6.40 11.76
N ILE A 54 12.73 7.05 11.11
CA ILE A 54 12.95 6.93 9.66
C ILE A 54 13.22 5.48 9.30
N ASN A 55 14.18 4.81 9.97
CA ASN A 55 14.45 3.39 9.73
C ASN A 55 13.23 2.51 9.97
N LYS A 56 12.41 2.83 10.98
CA LYS A 56 11.15 2.12 11.24
C LYS A 56 10.13 2.31 10.11
N ALA A 57 9.97 3.54 9.60
CA ALA A 57 9.09 3.84 8.48
C ALA A 57 9.51 3.08 7.21
N ILE A 58 10.81 3.06 6.90
CA ILE A 58 11.36 2.29 5.76
C ILE A 58 11.09 0.79 5.95
N GLY A 59 11.29 0.25 7.15
CA GLY A 59 10.99 -1.15 7.45
C GLY A 59 9.51 -1.50 7.25
N VAL A 60 8.59 -0.60 7.60
CA VAL A 60 7.16 -0.77 7.35
C VAL A 60 6.85 -0.77 5.85
N LEU A 61 7.43 0.14 5.08
CA LEU A 61 7.26 0.16 3.62
C LEU A 61 7.78 -1.12 2.95
N GLU A 62 8.92 -1.65 3.40
CA GLU A 62 9.44 -2.92 2.89
C GLU A 62 8.47 -4.07 3.19
N CYS A 63 7.93 -4.13 4.40
CA CYS A 63 6.93 -5.13 4.75
C CYS A 63 5.65 -4.99 3.89
N ILE A 64 5.19 -3.77 3.63
CA ILE A 64 4.03 -3.51 2.77
C ILE A 64 4.28 -4.03 1.35
N LYS A 65 5.45 -3.73 0.78
CA LYS A 65 5.85 -4.19 -0.56
C LYS A 65 5.85 -5.72 -0.66
N GLN A 66 6.53 -6.39 0.28
CA GLN A 66 6.61 -7.86 0.31
C GLN A 66 5.24 -8.50 0.49
N GLU A 67 4.40 -7.94 1.36
CA GLU A 67 3.05 -8.44 1.59
C GLU A 67 2.15 -8.26 0.37
N PHE A 68 2.24 -7.12 -0.33
CA PHE A 68 1.51 -6.87 -1.56
C PHE A 68 1.92 -7.87 -2.65
N TYR A 69 3.22 -8.09 -2.84
CA TYR A 69 3.70 -9.07 -3.80
C TYR A 69 3.16 -10.47 -3.47
N ARG A 70 3.35 -10.93 -2.23
CA ARG A 70 2.94 -12.27 -1.80
C ARG A 70 1.44 -12.53 -1.86
N ARG A 71 0.61 -11.53 -1.57
CA ARG A 71 -0.85 -11.71 -1.44
C ARG A 71 -1.66 -11.21 -2.63
N VAL A 72 -1.07 -10.40 -3.50
CA VAL A 72 -1.77 -9.80 -4.64
C VAL A 72 -1.07 -10.21 -5.93
N ALA A 73 0.23 -9.94 -6.05
CA ALA A 73 0.96 -10.24 -7.29
C ALA A 73 1.10 -11.74 -7.54
N ALA A 74 1.60 -12.51 -6.56
CA ALA A 74 1.84 -13.94 -6.74
C ALA A 74 0.57 -14.74 -7.12
N PRO A 75 -0.59 -14.54 -6.47
CA PRO A 75 -1.82 -15.20 -6.92
C PRO A 75 -2.27 -14.78 -8.33
N TYR A 76 -1.99 -13.54 -8.74
CA TYR A 76 -2.26 -13.08 -10.10
C TYR A 76 -1.30 -13.72 -11.12
N GLU A 77 -0.02 -13.85 -10.76
CA GLU A 77 0.99 -14.55 -11.56
C GLU A 77 0.63 -16.04 -11.73
N ASP A 78 0.13 -16.71 -10.67
CA ASP A 78 -0.37 -18.09 -10.76
C ASP A 78 -1.52 -18.24 -11.77
N ILE A 79 -2.39 -17.23 -11.88
CA ILE A 79 -3.46 -17.18 -12.90
C ILE A 79 -2.83 -17.03 -14.28
N LYS A 80 -1.89 -16.09 -14.43
CA LYS A 80 -1.23 -15.83 -15.72
C LYS A 80 -0.38 -17.00 -16.21
N MET A 81 0.25 -17.74 -15.31
CA MET A 81 0.97 -18.97 -15.61
C MET A 81 0.05 -20.03 -16.22
N LYS A 82 -1.19 -20.16 -15.73
CA LYS A 82 -2.18 -21.09 -16.32
C LYS A 82 -2.68 -20.62 -17.69
N GLU A 83 -2.75 -19.31 -17.92
CA GLU A 83 -3.25 -18.73 -19.18
C GLU A 83 -2.19 -18.69 -20.29
N SER A 84 -0.95 -18.35 -19.95
CA SER A 84 0.12 -18.00 -20.90
C SER A 84 1.28 -19.00 -20.89
N GLY A 85 1.24 -20.01 -20.02
CA GLY A 85 2.36 -20.91 -19.76
C GLY A 85 3.29 -20.37 -18.67
N ASP A 86 4.08 -21.27 -18.10
CA ASP A 86 5.16 -20.92 -17.18
C ASP A 86 6.40 -20.44 -17.96
N VAL A 87 7.27 -19.69 -17.28
CA VAL A 87 8.54 -19.17 -17.84
C VAL A 87 9.57 -20.29 -18.00
#